data_AF-A0AA51M662-F1
#
_entry.id   AF-A0AA51M662-F1
#
_cell.length_a   1.000
_cell.length_b   1.000
_cell.length_c   1.000
_cell.angle_alpha   90.00
_cell.angle_beta   90.00
_cell.angle_gamma   90.00
#
_symmetry.space_group_name_H-M   'P 1'
#
loop_
_entity.id
_entity.type
_entity.pdbx_description
1 polymer ?
#
loop_
_entity_poly.entity_id
_entity_poly.type
_entity_poly.pdbx_seq_one_letter_code
_entity_poly.pdbx_strand_id
1 'polypeptide(L)'
;MRKLQLNEVILRWKKTTRALKLPEQEYGRYITDILERRTDAELVHFSDTVEAATFFCLLELVKEMEGVRDGCELPLPSRNPRWEEDRGTGHLQAAFRA
;
A
#
# COMPACT_ATOMS: atom_id res chain seq x y z
N MET A 1 7.73 -6.83 -25.58
CA MET A 1 7.51 -6.11 -24.30
C MET A 1 8.35 -6.80 -23.24
N ARG A 2 9.10 -6.06 -22.42
CA ARG A 2 9.80 -6.64 -21.27
C ARG A 2 8.75 -7.04 -20.23
N LYS A 3 8.76 -8.29 -19.80
CA LYS A 3 7.89 -8.76 -18.71
C LYS A 3 8.45 -8.19 -17.40
N LEU A 4 7.62 -7.48 -16.62
CA LEU A 4 8.02 -6.98 -15.31
C LEU A 4 8.23 -8.15 -14.34
N GLN A 5 9.26 -8.07 -13.51
CA GLN A 5 9.65 -9.14 -12.59
C GLN A 5 9.06 -8.90 -11.20
N LEU A 6 7.74 -8.65 -11.12
CA LEU A 6 7.07 -8.31 -9.86
C LEU A 6 7.26 -9.39 -8.78
N ASN A 7 7.29 -10.66 -9.18
CA ASN A 7 7.55 -11.79 -8.29
C ASN A 7 8.89 -11.68 -7.54
N GLU A 8 9.93 -11.13 -8.18
CA GLU A 8 11.24 -10.96 -7.52
C GLU A 8 11.17 -9.89 -6.44
N VAL A 9 10.42 -8.81 -6.69
CA VAL A 9 10.16 -7.76 -5.70
C VAL A 9 9.35 -8.32 -4.53
N ILE A 10 8.27 -9.06 -4.80
CA ILE A 10 7.45 -9.70 -3.78
C ILE A 10 8.29 -10.63 -2.90
N LEU A 11 9.09 -11.51 -3.50
CA LEU A 11 9.97 -12.43 -2.76
C LEU A 11 11.00 -11.68 -1.91
N ARG A 12 11.60 -10.61 -2.44
CA ARG A 12 12.54 -9.78 -1.69
C ARG A 12 11.85 -9.10 -0.51
N TRP A 13 10.67 -8.53 -0.72
CA TRP A 13 9.92 -7.84 0.32
C TRP A 13 9.42 -8.80 1.40
N LYS A 14 8.94 -10.00 1.06
CA LYS A 14 8.60 -11.06 2.04
C LYS A 14 9.80 -11.41 2.93
N LYS A 15 11.01 -11.50 2.37
CA LYS A 15 12.24 -11.72 3.15
C LYS A 15 12.54 -10.53 4.06
N THR A 16 12.43 -9.30 3.55
CA THR A 16 12.61 -8.08 4.34
C THR A 16 11.61 -7.98 5.49
N THR A 17 10.34 -8.32 5.25
CA THR A 17 9.28 -8.34 6.29
C THR A 17 9.66 -9.24 7.45
N ARG A 18 10.27 -10.41 7.20
CA ARG A 18 10.74 -11.31 8.27
C ARG A 18 11.84 -10.71 9.15
N ALA A 19 12.57 -9.71 8.65
CA ALA A 19 13.61 -9.00 9.39
C ALA A 19 13.05 -7.84 10.25
N LEU A 20 11.77 -7.47 10.11
CA LEU A 20 11.12 -6.42 10.90
C LEU A 20 10.67 -6.91 12.27
N LYS A 21 10.34 -5.97 13.18
CA LYS A 21 9.77 -6.30 14.49
C LYS A 21 8.39 -6.95 14.33
N LEU A 22 8.01 -7.84 15.25
CA LEU A 22 6.75 -8.59 15.18
C LEU A 22 5.50 -7.75 14.80
N PRO A 23 5.29 -6.55 15.38
CA PRO A 23 4.15 -5.69 15.03
C PRO A 23 4.24 -5.11 13.62
N GLU A 24 5.45 -4.87 13.12
CA GLU A 24 5.72 -4.31 11.79
C GLU A 24 5.55 -5.37 10.70
N GLN A 25 5.72 -6.65 11.03
CA GLN A 25 5.59 -7.74 10.06
C GLN A 25 4.19 -7.86 9.48
N GLU A 26 3.15 -7.47 10.24
CA GLU A 26 1.77 -7.49 9.78
C GLU A 26 1.54 -6.51 8.62
N TYR A 27 2.09 -5.30 8.72
CA TYR A 27 2.07 -4.30 7.65
C TYR A 27 2.86 -4.78 6.42
N GLY A 28 4.03 -5.40 6.65
CA GLY A 28 4.83 -5.95 5.57
C GLY A 28 4.11 -7.09 4.80
N ARG A 29 3.36 -7.95 5.52
CA ARG A 29 2.52 -8.98 4.89
C ARG A 29 1.41 -8.35 4.04
N TYR A 30 0.69 -7.38 4.60
CA TYR A 30 -0.36 -6.65 3.88
C TYR A 30 0.16 -6.02 2.58
N ILE A 31 1.33 -5.37 2.62
CA ILE A 31 1.99 -4.82 1.43
C ILE A 31 2.26 -5.90 0.37
N THR A 32 2.79 -7.05 0.77
CA THR A 32 3.07 -8.13 -0.18
C THR A 32 1.79 -8.76 -0.75
N ASP A 33 0.72 -8.84 0.05
CA ASP A 33 -0.56 -9.39 -0.37
C ASP A 33 -1.26 -8.51 -1.42
N ILE A 34 -1.09 -7.18 -1.34
CA ILE A 34 -1.55 -6.23 -2.37
C ILE A 34 -0.94 -6.54 -3.74
N LEU A 35 0.35 -6.88 -3.76
CA LEU A 35 1.10 -7.12 -4.98
C LEU A 35 0.82 -8.49 -5.58
N GLU A 36 0.58 -9.52 -4.76
CA GLU A 36 0.27 -10.89 -5.23
C GLU A 36 -1.05 -10.98 -5.99
N ARG A 37 -1.95 -10.01 -5.82
CA ARG A 37 -3.25 -9.95 -6.51
C ARG A 37 -3.17 -9.28 -7.87
N ARG A 38 -2.03 -8.67 -8.22
CA ARG A 38 -1.89 -7.89 -9.45
C ARG A 38 -1.63 -8.79 -10.65
N THR A 39 -2.31 -8.48 -11.73
CA THR A 39 -2.27 -9.22 -12.99
C THR A 39 -1.25 -8.60 -13.95
N ASP A 40 -0.72 -9.41 -14.87
CA ASP A 40 0.18 -8.93 -15.93
C ASP A 40 -0.47 -7.81 -16.78
N ALA A 41 -1.80 -7.76 -16.86
CA ALA A 41 -2.55 -6.73 -17.58
C ALA A 41 -2.51 -5.36 -16.87
N GLU A 42 -2.62 -5.33 -15.54
CA GLU A 42 -2.51 -4.10 -14.75
C GLU A 42 -1.08 -3.53 -14.78
N LEU A 43 -0.08 -4.41 -14.97
CA LEU A 43 1.33 -4.06 -14.98
C LEU A 43 1.84 -3.56 -16.35
N VAL A 44 1.04 -3.72 -17.41
CA VAL A 44 1.46 -3.54 -18.81
C VAL A 44 1.98 -2.14 -19.14
N HIS A 45 1.53 -1.13 -18.38
CA HIS A 45 1.87 0.28 -18.60
C HIS A 45 3.13 0.73 -17.86
N PHE A 46 3.67 -0.09 -16.97
CA PHE A 46 4.85 0.25 -16.20
C PHE A 46 6.12 -0.23 -16.89
N SER A 47 7.15 0.61 -16.86
CA SER A 47 8.50 0.25 -17.33
C SER A 47 9.41 -0.22 -16.21
N ASP A 48 9.13 0.19 -14.97
CA ASP A 48 9.90 -0.19 -13.79
C ASP A 48 9.05 -1.03 -12.81
N THR A 49 9.65 -2.09 -12.27
CA THR A 49 8.94 -3.04 -11.41
C THR A 49 8.70 -2.46 -10.01
N VAL A 50 9.63 -1.63 -9.51
CA VAL A 50 9.49 -0.99 -8.19
C VAL A 50 8.46 0.12 -8.27
N GLU A 51 8.46 0.92 -9.34
CA GLU A 51 7.44 1.92 -9.63
C GLU A 51 6.03 1.31 -9.62
N ALA A 52 5.83 0.21 -10.35
CA ALA A 52 4.54 -0.50 -10.36
C ALA A 52 4.14 -0.96 -8.95
N ALA A 53 5.07 -1.59 -8.21
CA ALA A 53 4.81 -2.07 -6.86
C ALA A 53 4.41 -0.93 -5.92
N THR A 54 5.17 0.17 -5.93
CA THR A 54 4.90 1.35 -5.11
C THR A 54 3.57 1.98 -5.49
N PHE A 55 3.25 2.09 -6.78
CA PHE A 55 1.97 2.64 -7.24
C PHE A 55 0.79 1.88 -6.66
N PHE A 56 0.77 0.54 -6.76
CA PHE A 56 -0.36 -0.25 -6.24
C PHE A 56 -0.45 -0.21 -4.70
N CYS A 57 0.68 -0.17 -4.00
CA CYS A 57 0.67 -0.01 -2.55
C CYS A 57 0.11 1.36 -2.12
N LEU A 58 0.48 2.44 -2.82
CA LEU A 58 -0.06 3.78 -2.56
C LEU A 58 -1.54 3.88 -2.91
N LEU A 59 -1.96 3.26 -4.01
CA LEU A 59 -3.36 3.23 -4.42
C LEU A 59 -4.25 2.59 -3.35
N GLU A 60 -3.86 1.43 -2.82
CA GLU A 60 -4.61 0.80 -1.72
C GLU A 60 -4.61 1.65 -0.46
N LEU A 61 -3.48 2.30 -0.12
CA LEU A 61 -3.44 3.22 1.02
C LEU A 61 -4.41 4.41 0.86
N VAL A 62 -4.51 4.98 -0.34
CA VAL A 62 -5.48 6.07 -0.63
C VAL A 62 -6.92 5.57 -0.50
N LYS A 63 -7.24 4.41 -1.05
CA LYS A 63 -8.58 3.79 -0.93
C LYS A 63 -8.98 3.58 0.53
N GLU A 64 -8.05 3.10 1.35
CA GLU A 64 -8.25 2.91 2.79
C GLU A 64 -8.48 4.25 3.52
N MET A 65 -7.75 5.30 3.15
CA MET A 65 -7.94 6.64 3.73
C MET A 65 -9.31 7.23 3.41
N GLU A 66 -9.84 6.96 2.22
CA GLU A 66 -11.17 7.39 1.77
C GLU A 66 -12.30 6.47 2.29
N GLY A 67 -11.97 5.38 2.98
CA GLY A 67 -12.95 4.40 3.44
C GLY A 67 -13.59 3.61 2.30
N VAL A 68 -12.98 3.63 1.11
CA VAL A 68 -13.38 2.82 -0.04
C VAL A 68 -12.93 1.38 0.22
N ARG A 69 -13.78 0.65 0.93
CA ARG A 69 -13.65 -0.80 1.03
C ARG A 69 -14.15 -1.41 -0.26
N ASP A 70 -13.24 -1.66 -1.20
CA ASP A 70 -13.50 -2.77 -2.13
C ASP A 70 -13.73 -4.01 -1.27
N GLY A 71 -14.75 -4.82 -1.56
CA GLY A 71 -15.15 -6.01 -0.80
C GLY A 71 -14.09 -7.13 -0.67
N CYS A 72 -12.81 -6.80 -0.83
CA CYS A 72 -11.66 -7.63 -0.54
C CYS A 72 -11.29 -7.52 0.94
N GLU A 73 -11.88 -8.41 1.76
CA GLU A 73 -11.51 -8.63 3.15
C GLU A 73 -10.02 -9.05 3.25
N LEU A 74 -9.13 -8.10 3.47
CA LEU A 74 -7.93 -8.36 4.27
C LEU A 74 -8.22 -7.75 5.64
N PRO A 75 -8.13 -8.53 6.73
CA PRO A 75 -8.12 -7.92 8.05
C PRO A 75 -6.91 -6.98 8.08
N LEU A 76 -7.19 -5.68 8.13
CA LEU A 76 -6.14 -4.69 8.31
C LEU A 76 -5.33 -5.08 9.55
N PRO A 77 -4.01 -4.80 9.56
CA PRO A 77 -3.27 -4.82 10.80
C PRO A 77 -4.01 -4.02 11.85
N SER A 78 -4.17 -4.59 13.06
CA SER A 78 -5.05 -4.04 14.09
C SER A 78 -4.88 -2.52 14.20
N ARG A 79 -5.97 -1.79 13.92
CA ARG A 79 -5.95 -0.33 13.79
C ARG A 79 -5.54 0.26 15.13
N ASN A 80 -4.32 0.77 15.23
CA ASN A 80 -3.84 1.39 16.44
C ASN A 80 -4.53 2.77 16.58
N PRO A 81 -5.36 3.00 17.61
CA PRO A 81 -6.22 4.20 17.70
C PRO A 81 -5.44 5.53 17.81
N ARG A 82 -4.12 5.46 18.01
CA ARG A 82 -3.23 6.60 18.13
C ARG A 82 -3.20 7.54 16.90
N TRP A 83 -3.55 7.07 15.71
CA TRP A 83 -3.50 7.87 14.48
C TRP A 83 -4.82 8.57 14.14
N GLU A 84 -5.86 8.39 14.96
CA GLU A 84 -7.21 8.88 14.66
C GLU A 84 -7.53 10.22 15.36
N GLU A 85 -6.71 10.63 16.34
CA GLU A 85 -6.88 11.90 17.06
C GLU A 85 -6.60 13.16 16.20
N ASP A 86 -5.90 13.03 15.07
CA ASP A 86 -5.59 14.19 14.19
C ASP A 86 -6.61 14.45 13.09
N ARG A 87 -7.65 13.60 12.92
CA ARG A 87 -8.69 13.79 11.89
C ARG A 87 -9.95 14.51 12.40
N GLY A 88 -9.81 15.23 13.51
CA GLY A 88 -10.92 15.82 14.26
C GLY A 88 -10.87 17.33 14.42
N THR A 89 -10.27 18.12 13.52
CA THR A 89 -10.46 19.58 13.52
C THR A 89 -10.34 20.15 12.12
N GLY A 90 -11.46 20.61 11.58
CA GLY A 90 -11.49 21.32 10.32
C GLY A 90 -10.71 22.63 10.43
N HIS A 91 -9.81 22.88 9.47
CA HIS A 91 -9.49 24.19 8.92
C HIS A 91 -8.60 24.02 7.67
N LEU A 92 -9.22 23.62 6.56
CA LEU A 92 -8.66 23.80 5.20
C LEU A 92 -9.09 25.16 4.62
N GLN A 93 -8.81 26.25 5.33
CA GLN A 93 -8.82 27.59 4.75
C GLN A 93 -7.70 28.41 5.37
N ALA A 94 -6.57 28.48 4.67
CA ALA A 94 -5.74 29.67 4.49
C ALA A 94 -4.30 29.28 4.14
N ALA A 95 -4.05 28.92 2.88
CA ALA A 95 -2.71 29.00 2.31
C ALA A 95 -2.76 29.05 0.78
N PHE A 96 -3.58 29.94 0.21
CA PHE A 96 -3.41 30.36 -1.18
C PHE A 96 -4.09 31.70 -1.44
N ARG A 97 -3.46 32.80 -1.00
CA ARG A 97 -3.55 34.11 -1.67
C ARG A 97 -2.21 34.84 -1.53
N ALA A 98 -1.83 35.46 -2.64
CA ALA A 98 -0.60 36.16 -2.97
C ALA A 98 -0.14 37.21 -1.96
#